data_AF-A0A2X1Q2Q6-F1
#
_entry.id   AF-A0A2X1Q2Q6-F1
#
_cell.length_a   1.000
_cell.length_b   1.000
_cell.length_c   1.000
_cell.angle_alpha   90.00
_cell.angle_beta   90.00
_cell.angle_gamma   90.00
#
_symmetry.space_group_name_H-M   'P 1'
#
loop_
_entity.id
_entity.type
_entity.pdbx_description
1 polymer ?
#
loop_
_entity_poly.entity_id
_entity_poly.type
_entity_poly.pdbx_seq_one_letter_code
_entity_poly.pdbx_strand_id
1 'polypeptide(L)'
;MIGNLFKLYPWEFMLREMFSTKLEDAGVRWLEPAWKSIISNKALLPMLWEMFPNHPNLLAAYFSEDTHPEMEKYVIKPNLLPRRC
;
A
#
# COMPACT_ATOMS: atom_id res chain seq x y z
N MET A 1 -4.66 -29.79 -10.89
CA MET A 1 -3.77 -28.78 -10.28
C MET A 1 -4.13 -27.42 -10.87
N ILE A 2 -4.40 -26.41 -10.04
CA ILE A 2 -4.65 -25.04 -10.52
C ILE A 2 -3.29 -24.32 -10.55
N GLY A 3 -2.86 -23.85 -11.72
CA GLY A 3 -1.53 -23.23 -11.87
C GLY A 3 -1.51 -21.71 -11.61
N ASN A 4 -2.63 -21.02 -11.83
CA ASN A 4 -2.75 -19.57 -11.67
C ASN A 4 -4.09 -19.25 -10.99
N LEU A 5 -4.09 -18.25 -10.11
CA LEU A 5 -5.28 -17.83 -9.38
C LEU A 5 -5.43 -16.31 -9.44
N PHE A 6 -6.59 -15.85 -9.91
CA PHE A 6 -6.98 -14.45 -9.91
C PHE A 6 -7.96 -14.17 -8.78
N LYS A 7 -7.75 -13.08 -8.04
CA LYS A 7 -8.63 -12.66 -6.95
C LYS A 7 -9.02 -11.19 -7.04
N LEU A 8 -10.28 -10.89 -6.71
CA LEU A 8 -10.77 -9.52 -6.47
C LEU A 8 -10.62 -9.11 -4.99
N TYR A 9 -10.35 -10.08 -4.12
CA TYR A 9 -10.22 -9.82 -2.69
C TYR A 9 -8.86 -9.17 -2.36
N PRO A 10 -8.80 -8.08 -1.58
CA PRO A 10 -7.56 -7.35 -1.33
C PRO A 10 -6.49 -8.18 -0.63
N TRP A 11 -5.22 -7.90 -0.92
CA TRP A 11 -4.10 -8.55 -0.23
C TRP A 11 -4.01 -8.15 1.23
N GLU A 12 -4.31 -6.87 1.51
CA GLU A 12 -4.24 -6.27 2.83
C GLU A 12 -5.15 -6.97 3.85
N PHE A 13 -6.26 -7.56 3.39
CA PHE A 13 -7.18 -8.31 4.23
C PHE A 13 -6.73 -9.76 4.39
N MET A 14 -6.39 -10.42 3.28
CA MET A 14 -5.88 -11.80 3.31
C MET A 14 -4.66 -11.97 4.20
N LEU A 15 -3.75 -11.00 4.20
CA LEU A 15 -2.53 -11.02 5.00
C LEU A 15 -2.79 -10.79 6.51
N ARG A 16 -3.95 -10.25 6.89
CA ARG A 16 -4.34 -10.03 8.30
C ARG A 16 -5.13 -11.18 8.90
N GLU A 17 -5.61 -12.09 8.06
CA GLU A 17 -6.44 -13.22 8.47
C GLU A 17 -5.59 -14.41 8.91
N MET A 18 -6.16 -15.28 9.76
CA MET A 18 -5.44 -16.44 10.31
C MET A 18 -4.97 -17.42 9.22
N PHE A 19 -5.64 -17.45 8.08
CA PHE A 19 -5.32 -18.32 6.95
C PHE A 19 -4.25 -17.75 6.01
N SER A 20 -3.70 -16.57 6.30
CA SER A 20 -2.56 -15.99 5.55
C SER A 20 -1.39 -16.98 5.40
N THR A 21 -1.13 -17.79 6.42
CA THR A 21 -0.08 -18.83 6.43
C THR A 21 -0.25 -19.89 5.34
N LYS A 22 -1.49 -20.10 4.83
CA LYS A 22 -1.77 -21.07 3.77
C LYS A 22 -1.58 -20.52 2.36
N LEU A 23 -1.34 -19.22 2.22
CA LEU A 23 -1.17 -18.57 0.92
C LEU A 23 0.15 -18.93 0.26
N GLU A 24 1.20 -19.18 1.05
CA GLU A 24 2.52 -19.63 0.59
C GLU A 24 2.46 -21.10 0.11
N ASP A 25 1.75 -21.95 0.85
CA ASP A 25 1.60 -23.39 0.56
C ASP A 25 0.64 -23.69 -0.60
N ALA A 26 -0.10 -22.69 -1.10
CA ALA A 26 -1.15 -22.89 -2.09
C ALA A 26 -0.63 -23.42 -3.44
N GLY A 27 0.66 -23.28 -3.73
CA GLY A 27 1.28 -23.78 -4.98
C GLY A 27 0.75 -23.12 -6.25
N VAL A 28 0.10 -21.96 -6.13
CA VAL A 28 -0.47 -21.20 -7.26
C VAL A 28 0.33 -19.94 -7.54
N ARG A 29 0.34 -19.51 -8.80
CA ARG A 29 0.80 -18.16 -9.16
C ARG A 29 -0.34 -17.18 -8.98
N TRP A 30 -0.16 -16.24 -8.06
CA TRP A 30 -1.17 -15.23 -7.75
C TRP A 30 -1.14 -14.07 -8.76
N LEU A 31 -2.32 -13.73 -9.27
CA LEU A 31 -2.57 -12.49 -10.00
C LEU A 31 -3.61 -11.67 -9.23
N GLU A 32 -3.28 -10.52 -8.65
CA GLU A 32 -1.98 -9.85 -8.58
C GLU A 32 -1.03 -10.47 -7.54
N PRO A 33 0.31 -10.32 -7.66
CA PRO A 33 1.26 -10.86 -6.69
C PRO A 33 1.21 -10.08 -5.36
N ALA A 34 1.61 -10.74 -4.26
CA ALA A 34 1.49 -10.20 -2.89
C ALA A 34 2.21 -8.86 -2.69
N TRP A 35 3.38 -8.65 -3.32
CA TRP A 35 4.15 -7.41 -3.19
C TRP A 35 3.42 -6.19 -3.73
N LYS A 36 2.39 -6.35 -4.58
CA LYS A 36 1.57 -5.22 -5.04
C LYS A 36 0.82 -4.53 -3.91
N SER A 37 0.59 -5.21 -2.79
CA SER A 37 0.02 -4.62 -1.56
C SER A 37 0.89 -3.52 -0.92
N ILE A 38 2.20 -3.54 -1.19
CA ILE A 38 3.12 -2.53 -0.68
C ILE A 38 3.00 -1.27 -1.54
N ILE A 39 3.00 -1.42 -2.88
CA ILE A 39 2.94 -0.28 -3.80
C ILE A 39 1.54 0.32 -3.95
N SER A 40 0.48 -0.42 -3.63
CA SER A 40 -0.90 0.10 -3.57
C SER A 40 -1.13 0.99 -2.33
N ASN A 41 -0.19 1.00 -1.39
CA ASN A 41 -0.36 1.67 -0.12
C ASN A 41 -0.17 3.20 -0.25
N LYS A 42 -1.08 3.95 0.38
CA LYS A 42 -1.05 5.42 0.40
C LYS A 42 0.11 6.00 1.21
N ALA A 43 0.69 5.23 2.13
CA ALA A 43 1.92 5.59 2.84
C ALA A 43 3.12 5.73 1.90
N LEU A 44 3.03 5.26 0.66
CA LEU A 44 4.04 5.50 -0.37
C LEU A 44 4.03 6.96 -0.87
N LEU A 45 2.91 7.68 -0.79
CA LEU A 45 2.79 9.04 -1.34
C LEU A 45 3.74 10.04 -0.66
N PRO A 46 3.82 10.13 0.69
CA PRO A 46 4.79 11.02 1.33
C PRO A 46 6.24 10.66 0.99
N MET A 47 6.56 9.36 0.91
CA MET A 47 7.91 8.90 0.53
C MET A 47 8.27 9.29 -0.91
N LEU A 48 7.34 9.15 -1.85
CA LEU A 48 7.55 9.58 -3.24
C LEU A 48 7.73 11.09 -3.35
N TRP A 49 6.98 11.86 -2.56
CA TRP A 49 7.09 13.31 -2.53
C TRP A 49 8.46 13.77 -2.00
N GLU A 50 8.97 13.13 -0.96
CA GLU A 50 10.29 13.41 -0.39
C GLU A 50 11.42 13.05 -1.37
N MET A 51 11.32 11.90 -2.05
CA MET A 51 12.35 11.44 -2.98
C MET A 51 12.36 12.20 -4.31
N PHE A 52 11.21 12.69 -4.77
CA PHE A 52 11.05 13.35 -6.07
C PHE A 52 10.31 14.70 -5.94
N PRO A 53 10.93 15.69 -5.26
CA PRO A 53 10.31 17.00 -5.09
C PRO A 53 10.08 17.66 -6.46
N ASN A 54 8.92 18.30 -6.62
CA ASN A 54 8.48 18.99 -7.86
C ASN A 54 8.17 18.09 -9.07
N HIS A 55 7.97 16.78 -8.87
CA HIS A 55 7.52 15.92 -9.96
C HIS A 55 6.12 16.34 -10.44
N PRO A 56 5.87 16.52 -11.76
CA PRO A 56 4.64 17.12 -12.28
C PRO A 56 3.38 16.31 -11.99
N ASN A 57 3.52 15.00 -11.74
CA ASN A 57 2.41 14.09 -11.41
C ASN A 57 2.28 13.78 -9.91
N LEU A 58 3.13 14.36 -9.05
CA LEU A 58 3.04 14.15 -7.61
C LEU A 58 2.37 15.35 -6.94
N LEU A 59 1.52 15.06 -5.97
CA LEU A 59 0.95 16.05 -5.08
C LEU A 59 1.70 16.00 -3.75
N ALA A 60 1.81 17.16 -3.09
CA ALA A 60 2.36 17.24 -1.76
C ALA A 60 1.57 16.31 -0.81
N ALA A 61 2.30 15.43 -0.14
CA ALA A 61 1.76 14.43 0.76
C ALA A 61 2.66 14.31 1.98
N TYR A 62 2.03 14.25 3.16
CA TYR A 62 2.71 14.23 4.45
C TYR A 62 2.02 13.20 5.35
N PHE A 63 2.77 12.62 6.28
CA PHE A 63 2.14 11.91 7.40
C PHE A 63 1.57 12.92 8.39
N SER A 64 0.45 12.59 9.03
CA SER A 64 -0.21 13.49 9.99
C SER A 64 0.65 13.81 11.22
N GLU A 65 1.66 12.99 11.50
CA GLU A 65 2.60 13.14 12.62
C GLU A 65 3.82 14.00 12.26
N ASP A 66 4.07 14.22 10.96
CA ASP A 66 5.23 14.96 10.48
C ASP A 66 4.90 16.46 10.36
N THR A 67 5.93 17.31 10.47
CA THR A 67 5.77 18.75 10.22
C THR A 67 5.51 19.00 8.73
N HIS A 68 4.44 19.73 8.42
CA HIS A 68 4.06 20.10 7.06
C HIS A 68 3.66 21.58 6.99
N PRO A 69 3.76 22.23 5.82
CA PRO A 69 3.29 23.60 5.65
C PRO A 69 1.78 23.70 5.90
N GLU A 70 1.29 24.92 6.19
CA GLU A 70 -0.15 25.17 6.24
C GLU A 70 -0.77 24.95 4.85
N MET A 71 -1.87 24.22 4.82
CA MET A 71 -2.58 23.86 3.59
C MET A 71 -4.05 24.23 3.71
N GLU A 72 -4.57 25.00 2.76
CA GLU A 72 -5.99 25.39 2.73
C GLU A 72 -6.91 24.23 2.33
N LYS A 73 -6.42 23.31 1.48
CA LYS A 73 -7.20 22.21 0.91
C LYS A 73 -6.40 20.93 0.90
N TYR A 74 -6.83 19.95 1.68
CA TYR A 74 -6.20 18.64 1.77
C TYR A 74 -7.24 17.55 2.04
N VAL A 75 -6.82 16.29 1.85
CA VAL A 75 -7.64 15.11 2.13
C VAL A 75 -6.89 14.22 3.09
N ILE A 76 -7.49 13.92 4.24
CA ILE A 76 -6.98 12.92 5.17
C ILE A 76 -7.37 11.54 4.63
N LYS A 77 -6.39 10.67 4.45
CA LYS A 77 -6.62 9.29 3.99
C LYS A 77 -6.16 8.30 5.06
N PRO A 78 -6.93 7.24 5.33
CA PRO A 78 -6.51 6.21 6.28
C PRO A 78 -5.35 5.39 5.72
N ASN A 79 -4.39 5.05 6.58
CA ASN A 79 -3.27 4.17 6.25
C ASN A 79 -3.62 2.72 6.59
N LEU A 80 -3.50 1.85 5.59
CA LEU A 80 -3.80 0.42 5.72
C LEU A 80 -2.58 -0.39 6.18
N LEU A 81 -1.38 0.17 6.18
CA LEU A 81 -0.20 -0.46 6.77
C LEU A 81 0.45 0.57 7.69
N PRO A 82 0.77 0.21 8.94
CA PRO A 82 1.46 1.11 9.84
C PRO A 82 2.88 1.38 9.32
N ARG A 83 3.35 2.62 9.48
CA ARG A 83 4.77 2.94 9.36
C ARG A 83 5.44 2.21 10.53
N ARG A 84 6.34 1.26 10.26
CA ARG A 84 7.21 0.75 11.33
C ARG A 84 8.12 1.92 11.72
N CYS A 85 7.98 2.39 12.96
CA CYS A 85 8.99 3.24 13.59
C CYS A 85 10.31 2.49 13.68
#